data_AF-A0A7J8R3Y5-F1
#
_entry.id   AF-A0A7J8R3Y5-F1
#
_cell.length_a   1.000
_cell.length_b   1.000
_cell.length_c   1.000
_cell.angle_alpha   90.00
_cell.angle_beta   90.00
_cell.angle_gamma   90.00
#
_symmetry.space_group_name_H-M   'P 1'
#
loop_
_entity.id
_entity.type
_entity.pdbx_description
1 polymer ?
#
loop_
_entity_poly.entity_id
_entity_poly.type
_entity_poly.pdbx_seq_one_letter_code
_entity_poly.pdbx_strand_id
1 'polypeptide(L)'
;MATSITTSIFKGSGFRVSLPKLYTNPCETIFCPDPNQSLYYQLLFGLIQREEVVMIGSFLSSTVLRAIKFLENHFQELCYDIKMGRLSHRITDSRCRNVASLVMKTNPEQVKLIENICNYKSWDGIIRKL
;
A
#
# COMPACT_ATOMS: atom_id res chain seq x y z
N MET A 1 14.56 22.15 11.98
CA MET A 1 13.31 21.57 11.40
C MET A 1 12.59 20.82 12.50
N ALA A 2 11.32 21.15 12.77
CA ALA A 2 10.50 20.36 13.68
C ALA A 2 10.11 19.04 13.00
N THR A 3 10.28 17.92 13.70
CA THR A 3 9.86 16.59 13.22
C THR A 3 8.99 15.94 14.27
N SER A 4 7.98 15.17 13.84
CA SER A 4 7.19 14.37 14.78
C SER A 4 8.02 13.20 15.33
N ILE A 5 7.71 12.76 16.55
CA ILE A 5 8.39 11.62 17.19
C ILE A 5 8.29 10.36 16.31
N THR A 6 7.12 10.11 15.71
CA THR A 6 6.91 8.97 14.80
C THR A 6 7.82 9.07 13.57
N THR A 7 7.93 10.24 12.95
CA THR A 7 8.87 10.45 11.83
C THR A 7 10.32 10.20 12.27
N SER A 8 10.70 10.59 13.49
CA SER A 8 12.05 10.36 14.02
C SER A 8 12.33 8.87 14.21
N ILE A 9 11.39 8.12 14.79
CA ILE A 9 11.49 6.67 14.99
C ILE A 9 11.64 5.96 13.64
N PHE A 10 10.79 6.31 12.67
CA PHE A 10 10.83 5.69 11.35
C PHE A 10 12.13 6.01 10.58
N LYS A 11 12.73 7.19 10.80
CA LYS A 11 14.02 7.53 10.19
C LYS A 11 15.21 6.82 10.85
N GLY A 12 15.03 6.23 12.03
CA GLY A 12 16.06 5.47 12.73
C GLY A 12 16.55 4.27 11.91
N SER A 13 17.86 3.99 11.99
CA SER A 13 18.49 2.87 11.28
C SER A 13 17.89 1.51 11.64
N GLY A 14 17.51 1.33 12.91
CA GLY A 14 16.85 0.09 13.39
C GLY A 14 15.55 -0.22 12.66
N PHE A 15 14.70 0.79 12.43
CA PHE A 15 13.42 0.61 11.71
C PHE A 15 13.66 0.29 10.24
N ARG A 16 14.62 0.98 9.58
CA ARG A 16 14.96 0.72 8.18
C ARG A 16 15.49 -0.70 7.94
N VAL A 17 16.25 -1.25 8.88
CA VAL A 17 16.80 -2.62 8.80
C VAL A 17 15.74 -3.68 9.05
N SER A 18 14.79 -3.44 9.95
CA SER A 18 13.70 -4.38 10.22
C SER A 18 12.59 -4.33 9.17
N LEU A 19 12.48 -3.23 8.43
CA LEU A 19 11.36 -3.00 7.52
C LEU A 19 11.13 -4.13 6.50
N PRO A 20 12.15 -4.58 5.73
CA PRO A 20 11.94 -5.58 4.69
C PRO A 20 11.53 -6.95 5.23
N LYS A 21 11.72 -7.20 6.53
CA LYS A 21 11.37 -8.47 7.19
C LYS A 21 9.94 -8.48 7.74
N LEU A 22 9.36 -7.30 7.95
CA LEU A 22 8.12 -7.14 8.72
C LEU A 22 6.98 -6.49 7.93
N TYR A 23 7.29 -5.79 6.83
CA TYR A 23 6.32 -5.04 6.07
C TYR A 23 6.40 -5.39 4.58
N THR A 24 5.24 -5.36 3.92
CA THR A 24 5.11 -5.55 2.47
C THR A 24 5.68 -4.38 1.65
N ASN A 25 5.96 -3.25 2.32
CA ASN A 25 6.27 -1.98 1.69
C ASN A 25 7.78 -1.68 1.71
N PRO A 26 8.36 -1.27 0.58
CA PRO A 26 9.72 -0.72 0.57
C PRO A 26 9.80 0.59 1.36
N CYS A 27 10.96 0.83 1.98
CA CYS A 27 11.23 2.01 2.81
C CYS A 27 10.86 3.32 2.09
N GLU A 28 11.29 3.45 0.84
CA GLU A 28 11.12 4.65 0.03
C GLU A 28 9.65 5.06 -0.08
N THR A 29 8.76 4.08 -0.20
CA THR A 29 7.32 4.31 -0.40
C THR A 29 6.60 4.71 0.89
N ILE A 30 7.07 4.22 2.05
CA ILE A 30 6.61 4.67 3.37
C ILE A 30 7.00 6.13 3.63
N PHE A 31 8.18 6.53 3.15
CA PHE A 31 8.69 7.89 3.29
C PHE A 31 8.39 8.80 2.10
N CYS A 32 7.44 8.42 1.24
CA CYS A 32 7.01 9.26 0.13
C CYS A 32 6.51 10.61 0.70
N PRO A 33 7.01 11.76 0.20
CA PRO A 33 6.62 13.08 0.72
C PRO A 33 5.14 13.38 0.54
N ASP A 34 4.53 12.84 -0.52
CA ASP A 34 3.10 12.95 -0.78
C ASP A 34 2.36 11.83 0.01
N PRO A 35 1.51 12.18 0.98
CA PRO A 35 0.82 11.19 1.80
C PRO A 35 -0.20 10.36 1.02
N ASN A 36 -0.77 10.88 -0.06
CA ASN A 36 -1.70 10.13 -0.90
C ASN A 36 -0.93 9.12 -1.77
N GLN A 37 0.24 9.50 -2.30
CA GLN A 37 1.11 8.55 -2.99
C GLN A 37 1.65 7.48 -2.03
N SER A 38 2.07 7.86 -0.81
CA SER A 38 2.48 6.88 0.20
C SER A 38 1.37 5.87 0.50
N LEU A 39 0.14 6.35 0.69
CA LEU A 39 -1.00 5.49 0.96
C LEU A 39 -1.34 4.58 -0.23
N TYR A 40 -1.24 5.12 -1.45
CA TYR A 40 -1.41 4.35 -2.69
C TYR A 40 -0.44 3.17 -2.74
N TYR A 41 0.85 3.41 -2.53
CA TYR A 41 1.86 2.35 -2.48
C TYR A 41 1.59 1.33 -1.38
N GLN A 42 1.25 1.80 -0.18
CA GLN A 42 0.96 0.93 0.96
C GLN A 42 -0.16 -0.07 0.65
N LEU A 43 -1.22 0.40 0.01
CA LEU A 43 -2.32 -0.45 -0.42
C LEU A 43 -1.93 -1.34 -1.60
N LEU A 44 -1.23 -0.80 -2.61
CA LEU A 44 -0.81 -1.54 -3.79
C LEU A 44 0.05 -2.77 -3.42
N PHE A 45 1.08 -2.59 -2.61
CA PHE A 45 1.95 -3.69 -2.21
C PHE A 45 1.26 -4.65 -1.24
N GLY A 46 0.41 -4.13 -0.34
CA GLY A 46 -0.45 -4.97 0.50
C GLY A 46 -1.37 -5.87 -0.32
N LEU A 47 -1.94 -5.36 -1.41
CA LEU A 47 -2.77 -6.15 -2.33
C LEU A 47 -1.94 -7.17 -3.12
N ILE A 48 -0.76 -6.81 -3.63
CA ILE A 48 0.13 -7.72 -4.38
C ILE A 48 0.59 -8.89 -3.49
N GLN A 49 0.96 -8.61 -2.24
CA GLN A 49 1.46 -9.60 -1.27
C GLN A 49 0.36 -10.08 -0.31
N ARG A 50 -0.93 -9.98 -0.68
CA ARG A 50 -2.05 -10.23 0.25
C ARG A 50 -1.98 -11.56 1.01
N GLU A 51 -1.45 -12.61 0.38
CA GLU A 51 -1.33 -13.95 0.98
C GLU A 51 -0.27 -14.01 2.10
N GLU A 52 0.68 -13.08 2.10
CA GLU A 52 1.74 -12.96 3.10
C GLU A 52 1.33 -12.05 4.28
N VAL A 53 0.19 -11.35 4.16
CA VAL A 53 -0.26 -10.39 5.17
C VAL A 53 -0.93 -11.11 6.34
N VAL A 54 -0.24 -11.12 7.49
CA VAL A 54 -0.77 -11.68 8.75
C VAL A 54 -1.45 -10.64 9.64
N MET A 55 -1.15 -9.35 9.45
CA MET A 55 -1.66 -8.25 10.27
C MET A 55 -1.66 -6.94 9.48
N ILE A 56 -2.71 -6.13 9.68
CA ILE A 56 -2.81 -4.76 9.18
C ILE A 56 -2.97 -3.83 10.38
N GLY A 57 -2.24 -2.72 10.39
CA GLY A 57 -2.30 -1.77 11.49
C GLY A 57 -1.65 -0.45 11.18
N SER A 58 -1.87 0.51 12.07
CA SER A 58 -1.21 1.81 12.08
C SER A 58 -1.12 2.31 13.53
N PHE A 59 -0.30 3.34 13.75
CA PHE A 59 -0.20 4.01 15.05
C PHE A 59 -1.51 4.70 15.46
N LEU A 60 -2.31 5.13 14.48
CA LEU A 60 -3.62 5.75 14.71
C LEU A 60 -4.68 4.96 13.96
N SER A 61 -5.78 4.63 14.64
CA SER A 61 -6.93 3.94 14.04
C SER A 61 -7.54 4.73 12.87
N SER A 62 -7.54 6.06 12.96
CA SER A 62 -7.98 6.95 11.88
C SER A 62 -7.20 6.76 10.58
N THR A 63 -5.92 6.41 10.66
CA THR A 63 -5.09 6.12 9.48
C THR A 63 -5.56 4.85 8.79
N VAL A 64 -5.91 3.80 9.55
CA VAL A 64 -6.45 2.56 8.98
C VAL A 64 -7.79 2.82 8.31
N LEU A 65 -8.68 3.60 8.95
CA LEU A 65 -9.97 3.98 8.36
C LEU A 65 -9.79 4.79 7.06
N ARG A 66 -8.84 5.73 7.04
CA ARG A 66 -8.48 6.49 5.84
C ARG A 66 -7.95 5.57 4.73
N ALA A 67 -7.15 4.57 5.06
CA ALA A 67 -6.65 3.58 4.11
C ALA A 67 -7.79 2.78 3.48
N ILE A 68 -8.73 2.28 4.30
CA ILE A 68 -9.90 1.54 3.81
C ILE A 68 -10.75 2.43 2.90
N LYS A 69 -10.99 3.69 3.29
CA LYS A 69 -11.77 4.62 2.46
C LYS A 69 -11.07 4.97 1.15
N PHE A 70 -9.75 5.10 1.18
CA PHE A 70 -8.96 5.29 -0.03
C PHE A 70 -9.06 4.08 -0.95
N LEU A 71 -8.95 2.87 -0.41
CA LEU A 71 -9.14 1.64 -1.17
C LEU A 71 -10.53 1.59 -1.83
N GLU A 72 -11.58 1.93 -1.10
CA GLU A 72 -12.95 2.00 -1.64
C GLU A 72 -13.07 2.92 -2.84
N ASN A 73 -12.42 4.09 -2.79
CA ASN A 73 -12.49 5.07 -3.88
C ASN A 73 -11.57 4.74 -5.07
N HIS A 74 -10.52 3.93 -4.86
CA HIS A 74 -9.43 3.77 -5.83
C HIS A 74 -9.09 2.31 -6.20
N PHE A 75 -9.84 1.31 -5.72
CA PHE A 75 -9.50 -0.11 -5.97
C PHE A 75 -9.42 -0.44 -7.46
N GLN A 76 -10.21 0.20 -8.32
CA GLN A 76 -10.16 -0.01 -9.77
C GLN A 76 -8.83 0.42 -10.38
N GLU A 77 -8.28 1.57 -9.94
CA GLU A 77 -6.97 2.05 -10.38
C GLU A 77 -5.86 1.11 -9.89
N LEU A 78 -5.93 0.69 -8.62
CA LEU A 78 -4.98 -0.28 -8.05
C LEU A 78 -5.01 -1.62 -8.80
N CYS A 79 -6.21 -2.15 -9.09
CA CYS A 79 -6.39 -3.39 -9.82
C CYS A 79 -5.84 -3.29 -11.25
N TYR A 80 -6.11 -2.17 -11.92
CA TYR A 80 -5.58 -1.90 -13.26
C TYR A 80 -4.05 -1.89 -13.27
N ASP A 81 -3.42 -1.20 -12.32
CA ASP A 81 -1.96 -1.12 -12.22
C ASP A 81 -1.32 -2.49 -11.98
N ILE A 82 -1.89 -3.30 -11.06
CA ILE A 82 -1.44 -4.68 -10.81
C ILE A 82 -1.60 -5.53 -12.08
N LYS A 83 -2.74 -5.42 -12.77
CA LYS A 83 -3.03 -6.16 -14.00
C LYS A 83 -2.11 -5.80 -15.16
N MET A 84 -1.70 -4.53 -15.25
CA MET A 84 -0.78 -4.07 -16.29
C MET A 84 0.69 -4.22 -15.91
N GLY A 85 0.99 -4.50 -14.63
CA GLY A 85 2.35 -4.52 -14.10
C GLY A 85 3.02 -3.14 -14.19
N ARG A 86 2.24 -2.05 -14.23
CA ARG A 86 2.73 -0.68 -14.45
C ARG A 86 2.04 0.28 -13.52
N LEU A 87 2.79 1.25 -13.00
CA LEU A 87 2.28 2.28 -12.11
C LEU A 87 1.64 3.43 -12.89
N SER A 88 0.54 3.93 -12.35
CA SER A 88 -0.18 5.11 -12.80
C SER A 88 0.76 6.31 -12.98
N HIS A 89 0.47 7.15 -13.97
CA HIS A 89 1.22 8.38 -14.24
C HIS A 89 1.07 9.42 -13.12
N ARG A 90 0.09 9.25 -12.24
CA ARG A 90 -0.14 10.08 -11.05
C ARG A 90 0.99 9.99 -10.02
N ILE A 91 1.83 8.97 -10.16
CA ILE A 91 2.98 8.74 -9.31
C ILE A 91 4.18 9.53 -9.82
N THR A 92 4.52 10.60 -9.09
CA THR A 92 5.51 11.60 -9.52
C THR A 92 6.89 11.39 -8.90
N ASP A 93 6.98 10.72 -7.75
CA ASP A 93 8.27 10.48 -7.09
C ASP A 93 9.07 9.38 -7.80
N SER A 94 10.19 9.75 -8.42
CA SER A 94 11.02 8.83 -9.21
C SER A 94 11.66 7.73 -8.37
N ARG A 95 11.99 8.00 -7.10
CA ARG A 95 12.59 7.00 -6.20
C ARG A 95 11.57 5.91 -5.87
N CYS A 96 10.38 6.32 -5.46
CA CYS A 96 9.29 5.41 -5.16
C CYS A 96 8.89 4.61 -6.42
N ARG A 97 8.83 5.26 -7.59
CA ARG A 97 8.51 4.60 -8.88
C ARG A 97 9.52 3.52 -9.24
N ASN A 98 10.82 3.80 -9.09
CA ASN A 98 11.88 2.83 -9.39
C ASN A 98 11.77 1.61 -8.49
N VAL A 99 11.66 1.80 -7.17
CA VAL A 99 11.57 0.69 -6.23
C VAL A 99 10.27 -0.09 -6.41
N ALA A 100 9.15 0.62 -6.63
CA ALA A 100 7.87 -0.02 -6.87
C ALA A 100 7.88 -0.90 -8.13
N SER A 101 8.55 -0.47 -9.20
CA SER A 101 8.68 -1.26 -10.44
C SER A 101 9.37 -2.61 -10.24
N LEU A 102 10.22 -2.75 -9.21
CA LEU A 102 10.89 -4.00 -8.89
C LEU A 102 9.97 -5.01 -8.19
N VAL A 103 8.90 -4.53 -7.55
CA VAL A 103 7.94 -5.34 -6.79
C VAL A 103 6.69 -5.67 -7.63
N MET A 104 6.41 -4.87 -8.67
CA MET A 104 5.24 -5.09 -9.54
C MET A 104 5.29 -6.48 -10.18
N LYS A 105 4.23 -7.26 -9.94
CA LYS A 105 4.04 -8.58 -10.52
C LYS A 105 2.63 -8.69 -11.04
N THR A 106 2.49 -9.07 -12.31
CA THR A 106 1.20 -9.31 -12.94
C THR A 106 0.57 -10.59 -12.39
N ASN A 107 -0.63 -10.48 -11.82
CA ASN A 107 -1.42 -11.64 -11.41
C ASN A 107 -2.92 -11.43 -11.72
N PRO A 108 -3.39 -11.81 -12.92
CA PRO A 108 -4.77 -11.57 -13.35
C PRO A 108 -5.83 -12.23 -12.46
N GLU A 109 -5.57 -13.42 -11.93
CA GLU A 109 -6.51 -14.14 -11.06
C GLU A 109 -6.73 -13.42 -9.73
N GLN A 110 -5.63 -12.95 -9.12
CA GLN A 110 -5.68 -12.15 -7.90
C GLN A 110 -6.41 -10.83 -8.12
N VAL A 111 -6.17 -10.15 -9.24
CA VAL A 111 -6.89 -8.91 -9.59
C VAL A 111 -8.39 -9.18 -9.70
N LYS A 112 -8.79 -10.23 -10.40
CA LYS A 112 -10.22 -10.58 -10.54
C LYS A 112 -10.87 -10.89 -9.19
N LEU A 113 -10.17 -11.57 -8.28
CA LEU A 113 -10.64 -11.79 -6.91
C LEU A 113 -10.84 -10.47 -6.16
N ILE A 114 -9.84 -9.58 -6.18
CA ILE A 114 -9.92 -8.27 -5.51
C ILE A 114 -11.07 -7.45 -6.08
N GLU A 115 -11.21 -7.39 -7.40
CA GLU A 115 -12.31 -6.69 -8.07
C GLU A 115 -13.67 -7.26 -7.63
N ASN A 116 -13.83 -8.58 -7.59
CA ASN A 116 -15.08 -9.21 -7.15
C ASN A 116 -15.41 -8.88 -5.68
N ILE A 117 -14.41 -8.86 -4.81
CA ILE A 117 -14.56 -8.53 -3.39
C ILE A 117 -14.95 -7.05 -3.21
N CYS A 118 -14.24 -6.14 -3.86
CA CYS A 118 -14.45 -4.70 -3.71
C CYS A 118 -15.70 -4.16 -4.42
N ASN A 119 -16.18 -4.82 -5.47
CA ASN A 119 -17.43 -4.46 -6.15
C ASN A 119 -18.69 -4.84 -5.35
N TYR A 120 -18.56 -5.55 -4.23
CA TYR A 120 -19.70 -5.94 -3.42
C TYR A 120 -20.34 -4.72 -2.73
N LYS A 121 -21.69 -4.74 -2.57
CA LYS A 121 -22.44 -3.61 -2.00
C LYS A 121 -22.10 -3.30 -0.54
N SER A 122 -21.63 -4.29 0.22
CA SER A 122 -21.22 -4.12 1.62
C SER A 122 -19.73 -4.41 1.78
N TRP A 123 -19.06 -3.48 2.46
CA TRP A 123 -17.64 -3.55 2.86
C TRP A 123 -17.45 -4.17 4.26
N ASP A 124 -18.51 -4.76 4.82
CA ASP A 124 -18.42 -5.44 6.12
C ASP A 124 -17.42 -6.59 6.03
N GLY A 125 -16.44 -6.57 6.95
CA GLY A 125 -15.37 -7.56 6.99
C GLY A 125 -14.41 -7.54 5.80
N ILE A 126 -14.34 -6.43 5.03
CA ILE A 126 -13.51 -6.32 3.82
C ILE A 126 -12.06 -6.75 4.03
N ILE A 127 -11.47 -6.41 5.18
CA ILE A 127 -10.07 -6.73 5.52
C ILE A 127 -9.82 -8.23 5.56
N ARG A 128 -10.82 -9.05 5.94
CA ARG A 128 -10.69 -10.51 5.99
C ARG A 128 -11.02 -11.19 4.66
N LYS A 129 -11.74 -10.48 3.79
CA LYS A 129 -12.15 -10.98 2.46
C LYS A 129 -11.02 -10.78 1.45
N LEU A 130 -10.39 -9.60 1.52
CA LEU A 130 -9.10 -9.30 0.89
C LEU A 130 -7.99 -10.13 1.54
#